data_AF-A0A6B9GI11-F1
#
_entry.id   AF-A0A6B9GI11-F1
#
_cell.length_a   1.000
_cell.length_b   1.000
_cell.length_c   1.000
_cell.angle_alpha   90.00
_cell.angle_beta   90.00
_cell.angle_gamma   90.00
#
_symmetry.space_group_name_H-M   'P 1'
#
loop_
_entity.id
_entity.type
_entity.pdbx_description
1 polymer ?
#
loop_
_entity_poly.entity_id
_entity_poly.type
_entity_poly.pdbx_seq_one_letter_code
_entity_poly.pdbx_strand_id
1 'polypeptide(L)'
;AAELLLLTPGTVQIFYGDESLRPFGPTGSDPIQGTRSDMNWQDIGGKAASNVAHWQKLGQFRARHPAIGMGRQTTLSLPGGYGFVREKGDDKVIVIWAGQQ
;
A
#
# COMPACT_ATOMS: atom_id res chain seq x y z
N ALA A 1 -4.69 -3.39 -4.50
CA ALA A 1 -5.66 -2.98 -3.43
C ALA A 1 -4.94 -2.31 -2.26
N ALA A 2 -3.83 -2.88 -1.78
CA ALA A 2 -3.05 -2.30 -0.70
C ALA A 2 -2.31 -1.00 -1.09
N GLU A 3 -2.10 -0.73 -2.39
CA GLU A 3 -1.57 0.56 -2.86
C GLU A 3 -2.50 1.73 -2.51
N LEU A 4 -3.81 1.54 -2.65
CA LEU A 4 -4.79 2.59 -2.35
C LEU A 4 -4.82 2.89 -0.85
N LEU A 5 -4.63 1.88 0.00
CA LEU A 5 -4.49 2.08 1.44
C LEU A 5 -3.29 2.98 1.76
N LEU A 6 -2.12 2.79 1.14
CA LEU A 6 -0.98 3.69 1.36
C LEU A 6 -1.21 5.12 0.85
N LEU A 7 -2.23 5.36 0.04
CA LEU A 7 -2.60 6.68 -0.50
C LEU A 7 -3.82 7.29 0.21
N THR A 8 -4.34 6.65 1.26
CA THR A 8 -5.42 7.22 2.08
C THR A 8 -4.90 8.32 3.01
N PRO A 9 -5.79 9.25 3.43
CA PRO A 9 -5.50 10.16 4.52
C PRO A 9 -5.26 9.41 5.84
N GLY A 10 -4.66 10.09 6.81
CA GLY A 10 -4.38 9.53 8.13
C GLY A 10 -3.18 8.59 8.15
N THR A 11 -2.93 7.94 9.28
CA THR A 11 -1.83 6.99 9.44
C THR A 11 -2.17 5.66 8.79
N VAL A 12 -1.19 5.04 8.13
CA VAL A 12 -1.33 3.74 7.48
C VAL A 12 -0.30 2.79 8.05
N GLN A 13 -0.71 1.55 8.28
CA GLN A 13 0.15 0.48 8.75
C GLN A 13 0.05 -0.69 7.78
N ILE A 14 1.18 -1.32 7.51
CA ILE A 14 1.29 -2.60 6.81
C ILE A 14 1.75 -3.66 7.81
N PHE A 15 1.32 -4.90 7.62
CA PHE A 15 1.76 -6.01 8.46
C PHE A 15 3.02 -6.65 7.88
N TYR A 16 3.89 -7.19 8.74
CA TYR A 16 5.14 -7.77 8.27
C TYR A 16 4.88 -8.92 7.29
N GLY A 17 5.55 -8.87 6.13
CA GLY A 17 5.39 -9.84 5.06
C GLY A 17 4.33 -9.47 4.03
N ASP A 18 3.54 -8.40 4.23
CA ASP A 18 2.66 -7.89 3.17
C ASP A 18 3.50 -7.39 1.97
N GLU A 19 4.69 -6.85 2.25
CA GLU A 19 5.61 -6.32 1.24
C GLU A 19 6.28 -7.40 0.39
N SER A 20 6.42 -8.60 0.94
CA SER A 20 7.09 -9.75 0.33
C SER A 20 6.12 -10.87 -0.08
N LEU A 21 4.81 -10.64 0.05
CA LEU A 21 3.76 -11.64 -0.14
C LEU A 21 4.01 -12.91 0.69
N ARG A 22 4.33 -12.75 1.98
CA ARG A 22 4.56 -13.84 2.92
C ARG A 22 3.37 -14.81 2.90
N PRO A 23 3.61 -16.11 2.68
CA PRO A 23 2.53 -17.08 2.57
C PRO A 23 1.87 -17.31 3.93
N PHE A 24 0.57 -17.62 3.88
CA PHE A 24 -0.17 -18.10 5.03
C PHE A 24 0.46 -19.38 5.58
N GLY A 25 0.68 -19.42 6.88
CA GLY A 25 1.32 -20.55 7.55
C GLY A 25 0.34 -21.63 8.03
N PRO A 26 0.86 -22.66 8.71
CA PRO A 26 0.05 -23.68 9.34
C PRO A 26 -0.93 -23.09 10.37
N THR A 27 -2.11 -23.70 10.43
CA THR A 27 -3.11 -23.44 11.48
C THR A 27 -3.22 -24.66 12.39
N GLY A 28 -3.52 -24.43 13.66
CA GLY A 28 -3.68 -25.48 14.67
C GLY A 28 -4.99 -25.27 15.42
N SER A 29 -4.93 -25.32 16.75
CA SER A 29 -6.06 -24.95 17.62
C SER A 29 -6.42 -23.46 17.54
N ASP A 30 -5.51 -22.60 17.09
CA ASP A 30 -5.76 -21.20 16.72
C ASP A 30 -5.99 -21.11 15.19
N PRO A 31 -7.23 -20.85 14.73
CA PRO A 31 -7.56 -20.77 13.31
C PRO A 31 -6.90 -19.62 12.55
N ILE A 32 -6.46 -18.56 13.25
CA ILE A 32 -5.84 -17.37 12.61
C ILE A 32 -4.33 -17.34 12.75
N GLN A 33 -3.72 -18.35 13.40
CA GLN A 33 -2.27 -18.45 13.59
C GLN A 33 -1.51 -18.35 12.27
N GLY A 34 -2.05 -18.89 11.17
CA GLY A 34 -1.41 -18.85 9.86
C GLY A 34 -1.14 -17.43 9.33
N THR A 35 -1.84 -16.40 9.82
CA THR A 35 -1.55 -14.99 9.50
C THR A 35 -0.23 -14.50 10.09
N ARG A 36 0.31 -15.22 11.08
CA ARG A 36 1.53 -14.91 11.85
C ARG A 36 2.65 -15.91 11.57
N SER A 37 2.71 -16.46 10.36
CA SER A 37 3.79 -17.33 9.91
C SER A 37 5.16 -16.66 9.92
N ASP A 38 6.21 -17.47 9.84
CA ASP A 38 7.59 -17.01 9.75
C ASP A 38 7.80 -16.15 8.50
N MET A 39 8.68 -15.16 8.63
CA MET A 39 9.02 -14.26 7.54
C MET A 39 9.80 -14.97 6.44
N ASN A 40 9.45 -14.69 5.18
CA ASN A 40 10.07 -15.29 4.00
C ASN A 40 11.34 -14.55 3.55
N TRP A 41 12.32 -14.42 4.44
CA TRP A 41 13.57 -13.67 4.21
C TRP A 41 14.31 -14.05 2.93
N GLN A 42 14.34 -15.34 2.63
CA GLN A 42 14.97 -15.90 1.43
C GLN A 42 14.35 -15.40 0.11
N ASP A 43 13.11 -14.91 0.16
CA ASP A 43 12.37 -14.46 -1.02
C ASP A 43 12.59 -12.96 -1.31
N ILE A 44 13.03 -12.16 -0.34
CA ILE A 44 13.14 -10.69 -0.43
C ILE A 44 14.05 -10.26 -1.58
N GLY A 45 15.19 -10.93 -1.75
CA GLY A 45 16.12 -10.68 -2.86
C GLY A 45 15.82 -11.50 -4.12
N GLY A 46 14.81 -12.36 -4.08
CA GLY A 46 14.45 -13.29 -5.15
C GLY A 46 13.05 -13.00 -5.68
N LYS A 47 12.17 -14.00 -5.60
CA LYS A 47 10.82 -13.92 -6.19
C LYS A 47 9.94 -12.80 -5.64
N ALA A 48 10.23 -12.25 -4.46
CA ALA A 48 9.47 -11.15 -3.87
C ALA A 48 10.10 -9.77 -4.14
N ALA A 49 11.28 -9.69 -4.77
CA ALA A 49 12.02 -8.44 -4.92
C ALA A 49 11.23 -7.33 -5.62
N SER A 50 10.44 -7.67 -6.65
CA SER A 50 9.59 -6.70 -7.36
C SER A 50 8.49 -6.11 -6.47
N ASN A 51 7.86 -6.94 -5.63
CA ASN A 51 6.85 -6.49 -4.68
C ASN A 51 7.49 -5.59 -3.61
N VAL A 52 8.60 -6.02 -3.03
CA VAL A 52 9.33 -5.23 -2.03
C VAL A 52 9.74 -3.86 -2.61
N ALA A 53 10.28 -3.84 -3.83
CA ALA A 53 10.62 -2.59 -4.51
C ALA A 53 9.40 -1.69 -4.77
N HIS A 54 8.26 -2.28 -5.14
CA HIS A 54 7.01 -1.55 -5.30
C HIS A 54 6.56 -0.88 -4.00
N TRP A 55 6.55 -1.63 -2.89
CA TRP A 55 6.20 -1.12 -1.57
C TRP A 55 7.16 -0.05 -1.07
N GLN A 56 8.47 -0.22 -1.30
CA GLN A 56 9.48 0.81 -1.01
C GLN A 56 9.23 2.08 -1.80
N LYS A 57 8.90 1.97 -3.10
CA LYS A 57 8.59 3.12 -3.95
C LYS A 57 7.36 3.87 -3.43
N LEU A 58 6.29 3.17 -3.08
CA LEU A 58 5.10 3.77 -2.49
C LEU A 58 5.38 4.43 -1.14
N GLY A 59 6.13 3.77 -0.26
CA GLY A 59 6.52 4.31 1.04
C GLY A 59 7.35 5.59 0.91
N GLN A 60 8.34 5.59 0.01
CA GLN A 60 9.14 6.77 -0.29
C GLN A 60 8.31 7.91 -0.90
N PHE A 61 7.39 7.58 -1.80
CA PHE A 61 6.46 8.56 -2.38
C PHE A 61 5.61 9.21 -1.27
N ARG A 62 4.95 8.41 -0.44
CA ARG A 62 4.15 8.91 0.68
C ARG A 62 4.98 9.77 1.65
N ALA A 63 6.22 9.36 1.96
CA ALA A 63 7.11 10.11 2.84
C ALA A 63 7.50 11.49 2.26
N ARG A 64 7.66 11.58 0.93
CA ARG A 64 7.98 12.84 0.22
C ARG A 64 6.77 13.75 0.02
N HIS A 65 5.55 13.21 0.13
CA HIS A 65 4.30 13.95 -0.11
C HIS A 65 3.39 13.98 1.14
N PRO A 66 3.65 14.88 2.11
CA PRO A 66 2.77 15.08 3.26
C PRO A 66 1.28 15.28 2.92
N ALA A 67 0.97 15.82 1.73
CA ALA A 67 -0.40 15.99 1.27
C ALA A 67 -1.19 14.67 1.24
N ILE A 68 -0.54 13.51 1.04
CA ILE A 68 -1.22 12.22 1.07
C ILE A 68 -1.84 11.94 2.45
N GLY A 69 -1.10 12.17 3.53
CA GLY A 69 -1.52 11.81 4.89
C GLY A 69 -2.37 12.89 5.58
N MET A 70 -2.07 14.17 5.35
CA MET A 70 -2.70 15.30 6.04
C MET A 70 -3.34 16.34 5.11
N GLY A 71 -3.20 16.18 3.79
CA GLY A 71 -3.78 17.09 2.82
C GLY A 71 -5.29 16.89 2.66
N ARG A 72 -5.95 17.94 2.19
CA ARG A 72 -7.39 17.88 1.88
C ARG A 72 -7.60 16.99 0.65
N GLN A 73 -8.54 16.05 0.74
CA GLN A 73 -8.99 15.26 -0.40
C GLN A 73 -10.02 16.02 -1.23
N THR A 74 -9.89 16.00 -2.55
CA THR A 74 -10.95 16.36 -3.51
C THR A 74 -11.14 15.20 -4.49
N THR A 75 -12.29 14.53 -4.42
CA THR A 75 -12.61 13.40 -5.31
C THR A 75 -12.93 13.90 -6.73
N LEU A 76 -12.46 13.18 -7.74
CA LEU A 76 -12.69 13.46 -9.15
C LEU A 76 -13.78 12.53 -9.68
N SER A 77 -14.66 13.06 -10.52
CA SER A 77 -15.63 12.25 -11.25
C SER A 77 -14.96 11.60 -12.45
N LEU A 78 -14.88 10.27 -12.47
CA LEU A 78 -14.29 9.47 -13.54
C LEU A 78 -15.29 8.40 -14.00
N PRO A 79 -15.62 8.31 -15.31
CA PRO A 79 -16.63 7.37 -15.82
C PRO A 79 -16.35 5.88 -15.56
N GLY A 80 -15.09 5.49 -15.34
CA GLY A 80 -14.68 4.09 -15.21
C GLY A 80 -13.58 3.85 -14.20
N GLY A 81 -13.46 4.72 -13.18
CA GLY A 81 -12.37 4.62 -12.22
C GLY A 81 -12.59 5.46 -10.97
N TYR A 82 -11.56 5.53 -10.13
CA TYR A 82 -11.56 6.35 -8.93
C TYR A 82 -10.36 7.29 -8.96
N GLY A 83 -10.62 8.58 -8.79
CA GLY A 83 -9.58 9.60 -8.84
C GLY A 83 -9.75 10.61 -7.72
N PHE A 84 -8.65 11.14 -7.21
CA PHE A 84 -8.68 12.21 -6.23
C PHE A 84 -7.42 13.06 -6.27
N VAL A 85 -7.55 14.28 -5.79
CA VAL A 85 -6.44 15.19 -5.48
C VAL A 85 -6.22 15.22 -3.97
N ARG A 86 -4.96 15.32 -3.56
CA ARG A 86 -4.47 15.62 -2.22
C ARG A 86 -3.71 16.92 -2.26
N GLU A 87 -4.04 17.85 -1.37
CA GLU A 87 -3.41 19.17 -1.37
C GLU A 87 -3.07 19.63 0.05
N LYS A 88 -1.82 20.05 0.25
CA LYS A 88 -1.35 20.75 1.46
C LYS A 88 -0.30 21.80 1.06
N GLY A 89 -0.69 23.07 1.06
CA GLY A 89 0.17 24.16 0.58
C GLY A 89 0.57 23.90 -0.87
N ASP A 90 1.88 23.94 -1.16
CA ASP A 90 2.41 23.70 -2.50
C ASP A 90 2.55 22.20 -2.85
N ASP A 91 2.36 21.29 -1.90
CA ASP A 91 2.36 19.84 -2.16
C ASP A 91 0.98 19.41 -2.67
N LYS A 92 0.93 19.05 -3.96
CA LYS A 92 -0.29 18.60 -4.65
C LYS A 92 -0.03 17.28 -5.36
N VAL A 93 -0.81 16.26 -5.02
CA VAL A 93 -0.76 14.93 -5.64
C VAL A 93 -2.11 14.60 -6.24
N ILE A 94 -2.12 14.10 -7.47
CA ILE A 94 -3.27 13.45 -8.08
C ILE A 94 -3.05 11.93 -8.10
N VAL A 95 -4.07 11.19 -7.68
CA VAL A 95 -4.08 9.73 -7.73
C VAL A 95 -5.24 9.32 -8.62
N ILE A 96 -4.96 8.49 -9.62
CA ILE A 96 -5.95 7.93 -10.53
C ILE A 96 -5.81 6.42 -10.49
N TRP A 97 -6.93 5.75 -10.23
CA TRP A 97 -7.10 4.32 -10.38
C TRP A 97 -8.09 4.09 -11.52
N ALA A 98 -7.60 3.58 -12.65
CA ALA A 98 -8.37 3.46 -13.89
C ALA A 98 -9.14 2.14 -14.02
N GLY A 99 -9.33 1.38 -12.94
CA GLY A 99 -9.86 0.01 -13.00
C GLY A 99 -8.81 -1.01 -13.45
N GLN A 100 -9.16 -2.30 -13.38
CA GLN A 100 -8.41 -3.33 -14.11
C GLN A 100 -8.77 -3.23 -15.59
N GLN A 101 -7.75 -3.19 -16.46
CA GLN A 101 -7.92 -3.66 -17.83
C GLN A 101 -7.96 -5.19 -17.84
#